data_AF-A0A1C1C6I8-F1
#
_entry.id   AF-A0A1C1C6I8-F1
#
_cell.length_a   1.000
_cell.length_b   1.000
_cell.length_c   1.000
_cell.angle_alpha   90.00
_cell.angle_beta   90.00
_cell.angle_gamma   90.00
#
_symmetry.space_group_name_H-M   'P 1'
#
loop_
_entity.id
_entity.type
_entity.pdbx_description
1 polymer ?
#
loop_
_entity_poly.entity_id
_entity_poly.type
_entity_poly.pdbx_seq_one_letter_code
_entity_poly.pdbx_strand_id
1 'polypeptide(L)'
;MRMAADSKRQNAATRVPVALPKGEPSQPAASSVSQDSDRVRVTTAVPNQATLEGSVYTADPLTNLLVLNINAATGASLTSASLVAPAGTYRIIPISQISSFQLLSLPQSSSEPAPHSAFNAIDTNAVQARLAKNIAAQQAAQARVGPKGTSPVDQALFDSLSRTHPARWSGNVMIISDTFLIEKPYGQSNVRHIDGQSVGDLERMRKVVDMERNKITLRLAKGSLDGKIGSDSSLGKAAANTGMKKGG
;
A
#
# COMPACT_ATOMS: atom_id res chain seq x y z
N MET A 1 48.81 -15.80 -7.62
CA MET A 1 48.09 -16.32 -6.43
C MET A 1 46.63 -16.52 -6.84
N ARG A 2 46.07 -17.72 -6.62
CA ARG A 2 44.85 -18.24 -7.28
C ARG A 2 43.61 -17.36 -7.04
N MET A 3 43.00 -16.87 -8.13
CA MET A 3 41.61 -16.40 -8.21
C MET A 3 40.69 -17.63 -8.26
N ALA A 4 39.66 -17.68 -7.43
CA ALA A 4 38.56 -18.64 -7.54
C ALA A 4 37.23 -17.87 -7.41
N ALA A 5 36.38 -18.10 -8.40
CA ALA A 5 35.24 -17.27 -8.78
C ALA A 5 34.02 -17.44 -7.86
N ASP A 6 33.41 -16.30 -7.54
CA ASP A 6 32.10 -16.20 -6.89
C ASP A 6 31.01 -16.69 -7.86
N SER A 7 30.41 -17.84 -7.56
CA SER A 7 29.33 -18.44 -8.34
C SER A 7 27.97 -17.92 -7.87
N LYS A 8 27.60 -16.73 -8.34
CA LYS A 8 26.28 -16.12 -8.13
C LYS A 8 25.21 -16.89 -8.93
N ARG A 9 24.58 -17.88 -8.29
CA ARG A 9 23.44 -18.63 -8.86
C ARG A 9 22.21 -17.72 -9.00
N GLN A 10 21.88 -17.41 -10.24
CA GLN A 10 20.67 -16.73 -10.69
C GLN A 10 19.45 -17.65 -10.46
N ASN A 11 18.66 -17.38 -9.41
CA ASN A 11 17.41 -18.09 -9.18
C ASN A 11 16.30 -17.45 -10.04
N ALA A 12 16.04 -18.05 -11.20
CA ALA A 12 14.93 -17.73 -12.08
C ALA A 12 13.63 -18.31 -11.51
N ALA A 13 13.02 -17.60 -10.56
CA ALA A 13 11.67 -17.91 -10.10
C ALA A 13 10.65 -17.50 -11.18
N THR A 14 10.15 -18.51 -11.88
CA THR A 14 9.04 -18.50 -12.83
C THR A 14 7.89 -17.63 -12.34
N ARG A 15 7.74 -16.42 -12.93
CA ARG A 15 6.55 -15.58 -12.74
C ARG A 15 5.43 -16.19 -13.57
N VAL A 16 4.45 -16.81 -12.92
CA VAL A 16 3.18 -17.17 -13.55
C VAL A 16 2.41 -15.86 -13.80
N PRO A 17 2.15 -15.47 -15.06
CA PRO A 17 1.43 -14.24 -15.36
C PRO A 17 -0.06 -14.46 -15.07
N VAL A 18 -0.56 -13.77 -14.05
CA VAL A 18 -2.01 -13.64 -13.86
C VAL A 18 -2.52 -12.70 -14.94
N ALA A 19 -3.29 -13.24 -15.88
CA ALA A 19 -3.93 -12.50 -16.95
C ALA A 19 -5.04 -11.61 -16.35
N LEU A 20 -4.70 -10.36 -16.05
CA LEU A 20 -5.68 -9.32 -15.79
C LEU A 20 -6.12 -8.73 -17.14
N PRO A 21 -7.43 -8.59 -17.42
CA PRO A 21 -7.93 -8.13 -18.71
C PRO A 21 -7.32 -6.77 -19.07
N LYS A 22 -6.81 -6.71 -20.31
CA LYS A 22 -6.29 -5.51 -20.98
C LYS A 22 -7.41 -4.48 -21.15
N GLY A 23 -7.72 -3.74 -20.09
CA GLY A 23 -8.30 -2.41 -20.22
C GLY A 23 -7.16 -1.49 -20.63
N GLU A 24 -7.23 -1.00 -21.87
CA GLU A 24 -6.31 -0.01 -22.41
C GLU A 24 -6.21 1.16 -21.41
N PRO A 25 -4.99 1.58 -21.00
CA PRO A 25 -4.84 2.69 -20.09
C PRO A 25 -5.27 3.95 -20.82
N SER A 26 -6.55 4.30 -20.69
CA SER A 26 -6.99 5.68 -20.83
C SER A 26 -6.20 6.45 -19.80
N GLN A 27 -5.09 7.05 -20.26
CA GLN A 27 -4.26 7.98 -19.54
C GLN A 27 -5.21 8.88 -18.74
N PRO A 28 -5.26 8.78 -17.39
CA PRO A 28 -5.90 9.83 -16.65
C PRO A 28 -4.99 11.01 -16.92
N ALA A 29 -5.39 11.86 -17.86
CA ALA A 29 -4.95 13.21 -17.88
C ALA A 29 -5.22 13.68 -16.46
N ALA A 30 -4.16 13.69 -15.64
CA ALA A 30 -4.07 14.61 -14.54
C ALA A 30 -4.12 15.95 -15.24
N SER A 31 -5.34 16.40 -15.53
CA SER A 31 -5.62 17.76 -15.92
C SER A 31 -5.10 18.54 -14.75
N SER A 32 -3.87 19.03 -14.92
CA SER A 32 -3.32 20.14 -14.17
C SER A 32 -4.47 21.13 -14.12
N VAL A 33 -5.12 21.24 -12.96
CA VAL A 33 -6.14 22.26 -12.76
C VAL A 33 -5.33 23.54 -12.78
N SER A 34 -5.21 24.13 -13.96
CA SER A 34 -4.61 25.43 -14.13
C SER A 34 -5.38 26.31 -13.18
N GLN A 35 -4.70 26.83 -12.18
CA GLN A 35 -5.26 27.65 -11.10
C GLN A 35 -5.77 29.02 -11.61
N ASP A 36 -5.98 29.13 -12.92
CA ASP A 36 -6.51 30.29 -13.60
C ASP A 36 -8.04 30.15 -13.68
N SER A 37 -8.61 30.28 -12.48
CA SER A 37 -9.92 30.84 -12.12
C SER A 37 -11.01 30.89 -13.19
N ASP A 38 -11.34 29.77 -13.82
CA ASP A 38 -12.52 29.70 -14.67
C ASP A 38 -13.77 29.97 -13.84
N ARG A 39 -14.45 31.10 -14.11
CA ARG A 39 -15.67 31.48 -13.37
C ARG A 39 -16.85 30.79 -14.00
N VAL A 40 -17.57 30.02 -13.18
CA VAL A 40 -18.70 29.23 -13.60
C VAL A 40 -19.90 29.55 -12.71
N ARG A 41 -21.07 29.71 -13.35
CA ARG A 41 -22.35 29.73 -12.67
C ARG A 41 -22.96 28.34 -12.74
N VAL A 42 -23.23 27.75 -11.59
CA VAL A 42 -23.80 26.41 -11.46
C VAL A 42 -25.19 26.51 -10.86
N THR A 43 -26.18 25.94 -11.54
CA THR A 43 -27.55 25.81 -11.04
C THR A 43 -27.77 24.39 -10.55
N THR A 44 -28.09 24.26 -9.27
CA THR A 44 -28.38 22.96 -8.64
C THR A 44 -29.86 22.58 -8.78
N ALA A 45 -30.14 21.29 -8.88
CA ALA A 45 -31.48 20.72 -8.99
C ALA A 45 -32.20 20.68 -7.63
N VAL A 46 -33.51 20.42 -7.68
CA VAL A 46 -34.40 20.22 -6.52
C VAL A 46 -33.88 19.04 -5.67
N PRO A 47 -33.93 19.09 -4.31
CA PRO A 47 -34.69 20.00 -3.45
C PRO A 47 -34.03 21.34 -3.10
N ASN A 48 -32.71 21.44 -3.19
CA ASN A 48 -31.98 22.64 -2.78
C ASN A 48 -31.57 23.47 -4.00
N GLN A 49 -32.55 23.87 -4.80
CA GLN A 49 -32.30 24.69 -6.00
C GLN A 49 -31.62 26.00 -5.61
N ALA A 50 -30.35 26.11 -5.94
CA ALA A 50 -29.53 27.29 -5.71
C ALA A 50 -28.66 27.55 -6.94
N THR A 51 -28.59 28.80 -7.36
CA THR A 51 -27.61 29.26 -8.35
C THR A 51 -26.38 29.78 -7.62
N LEU A 52 -25.25 29.13 -7.83
CA LEU A 52 -23.96 29.52 -7.26
C LEU A 52 -23.07 30.06 -8.35
N GLU A 53 -22.32 31.09 -8.04
CA GLU A 53 -21.31 31.63 -8.93
C GLU A 53 -19.96 31.63 -8.20
N GLY A 54 -18.92 31.19 -8.88
CA GLY A 54 -17.60 31.10 -8.29
C GLY A 54 -16.54 30.61 -9.27
N SER A 55 -15.30 30.53 -8.81
CA SER A 55 -14.21 29.92 -9.57
C SER A 55 -14.12 28.43 -9.27
N VAL A 56 -13.92 27.61 -10.30
CA VAL A 56 -13.73 26.15 -10.12
C VAL A 56 -12.39 25.90 -9.43
N TYR A 57 -12.44 25.27 -8.27
CA TYR A 57 -11.23 24.86 -7.54
C TYR A 57 -10.78 23.46 -7.95
N THR A 58 -11.71 22.51 -8.00
CA THR A 58 -11.45 21.16 -8.52
C THR A 58 -12.75 20.52 -9.00
N ALA A 59 -12.63 19.67 -10.03
CA ALA A 59 -13.69 18.78 -10.49
C ALA A 59 -13.11 17.36 -10.50
N ASP A 60 -13.55 16.54 -9.55
CA ASP A 60 -13.05 15.16 -9.41
C ASP A 60 -14.03 14.17 -10.04
N PRO A 61 -13.67 13.51 -11.16
CA PRO A 61 -14.52 12.51 -11.80
C PRO A 61 -14.64 11.22 -10.96
N LEU A 62 -13.71 10.94 -10.04
CA LEU A 62 -13.76 9.73 -9.22
C LEU A 62 -14.84 9.82 -8.14
N THR A 63 -14.89 10.94 -7.42
CA THR A 63 -15.92 11.19 -6.39
C THR A 63 -17.18 11.85 -6.96
N ASN A 64 -17.19 12.26 -8.22
CA ASN A 64 -18.27 13.04 -8.85
C ASN A 64 -18.59 14.31 -8.07
N LEU A 65 -17.56 15.02 -7.60
CA LEU A 65 -17.70 16.25 -6.83
C LEU A 65 -17.10 17.43 -7.60
N LEU A 66 -17.83 18.54 -7.60
CA LEU A 66 -17.37 19.84 -8.06
C LEU A 66 -17.19 20.75 -6.84
N VAL A 67 -16.02 21.36 -6.72
CA VAL A 67 -15.73 22.34 -5.65
C VAL A 67 -15.60 23.72 -6.26
N LEU A 68 -16.48 24.63 -5.83
CA LEU A 68 -16.46 26.03 -6.24
C LEU A 68 -15.97 26.91 -5.09
N ASN A 69 -15.13 27.89 -5.39
CA ASN A 69 -14.89 29.02 -4.49
C ASN A 69 -15.88 30.14 -4.83
N ILE A 70 -16.85 30.39 -3.95
CA ILE A 70 -17.90 31.41 -4.16
C ILE A 70 -17.50 32.81 -3.69
N ASN A 71 -16.35 32.97 -3.03
CA ASN A 71 -15.89 34.28 -2.59
C ASN A 71 -15.03 34.93 -3.69
N ALA A 72 -15.66 35.82 -4.48
CA ALA A 72 -15.00 36.59 -5.54
C ALA A 72 -14.37 37.91 -5.03
N ALA A 73 -13.96 38.00 -3.75
CA ALA A 73 -13.14 39.11 -3.28
C ALA A 73 -11.70 38.94 -3.80
N THR A 74 -11.52 39.38 -5.04
CA THR A 74 -10.29 39.96 -5.62
C THR A 74 -8.97 39.59 -4.93
N GLY A 75 -8.20 38.69 -5.55
CA GLY A 75 -6.75 38.87 -5.64
C GLY A 75 -5.91 38.56 -4.41
N ALA A 76 -6.33 37.67 -3.50
CA ALA A 76 -5.37 37.06 -2.56
C ALA A 76 -4.46 36.09 -3.33
N SER A 77 -3.45 36.64 -4.00
CA SER A 77 -2.36 35.89 -4.64
C SER A 77 -1.71 35.00 -3.59
N LEU A 78 -1.85 33.68 -3.74
CA LEU A 78 -1.15 32.73 -2.89
C LEU A 78 0.34 32.83 -3.21
N THR A 79 1.13 33.36 -2.28
CA THR A 79 2.59 33.22 -2.32
C THR A 79 2.98 31.92 -1.61
N SER A 80 4.03 31.24 -2.09
CA SER A 80 4.51 29.94 -1.56
C SER A 80 4.84 29.93 -0.07
N ALA A 81 4.89 31.08 0.60
CA ALA A 81 5.13 31.20 2.04
C ALA A 81 3.84 31.12 2.89
N SER A 82 2.66 31.26 2.30
CA SER A 82 1.40 31.18 3.04
C SER A 82 0.92 29.73 3.12
N LEU A 83 1.17 29.09 4.26
CA LEU A 83 0.52 27.83 4.64
C LEU A 83 -0.96 28.03 5.02
N VAL A 84 -1.41 29.27 5.09
CA VAL A 84 -2.80 29.62 5.39
C VAL A 84 -3.58 29.57 4.09
N ALA A 85 -4.56 28.68 4.02
CA ALA A 85 -5.50 28.62 2.92
C ALA A 85 -6.15 30.02 2.78
N PRO A 86 -6.20 30.61 1.57
CA PRO A 86 -6.89 31.87 1.38
C PRO A 86 -8.33 31.72 1.88
N ALA A 87 -8.83 32.74 2.59
CA ALA A 87 -10.18 32.75 3.13
C ALA A 87 -11.21 32.77 1.98
N GLY A 88 -11.47 31.59 1.43
CA GLY A 88 -12.49 31.32 0.42
C GLY A 88 -13.66 30.59 1.05
N THR A 89 -14.88 30.90 0.59
CA THR A 89 -16.02 30.04 0.90
C THR A 89 -16.07 28.97 -0.17
N TYR A 90 -15.79 27.72 0.20
CA TYR A 90 -15.81 26.59 -0.72
C TYR A 90 -17.13 25.84 -0.60
N ARG A 91 -17.81 25.61 -1.73
CA ARG A 91 -19.02 24.79 -1.78
C ARG A 91 -18.74 23.52 -2.58
N ILE A 92 -18.94 22.38 -1.92
CA ILE A 92 -18.85 21.05 -2.53
C ILE A 92 -20.23 20.70 -3.07
N ILE A 93 -20.30 20.40 -4.36
CA ILE A 93 -21.54 20.12 -5.09
C ILE A 93 -21.38 18.76 -5.77
N PRO A 94 -22.20 17.76 -5.46
CA PRO A 94 -22.26 16.54 -6.25
C PRO A 94 -22.63 16.87 -7.69
N ILE A 95 -21.88 16.36 -8.67
CA ILE A 95 -22.11 16.61 -10.10
C ILE A 95 -23.52 16.14 -10.51
N SER A 96 -24.04 15.10 -9.86
CA SER A 96 -25.40 14.59 -10.06
C SER A 96 -26.51 15.57 -9.66
N GLN A 97 -26.21 16.57 -8.83
CA GLN A 97 -27.16 17.61 -8.41
C GLN A 97 -27.09 18.84 -9.30
N ILE A 98 -26.22 18.90 -10.31
CA ILE A 98 -26.10 20.04 -11.21
C ILE A 98 -27.14 19.89 -12.31
N SER A 99 -28.09 20.83 -12.37
CA SER A 99 -29.09 20.88 -13.45
C SER A 99 -28.53 21.56 -14.70
N SER A 100 -27.73 22.61 -14.52
CA SER A 100 -27.10 23.33 -15.62
C SER A 100 -25.88 24.09 -15.11
N PHE A 101 -24.93 24.35 -16.01
CA PHE A 101 -23.80 25.22 -15.75
C PHE A 101 -23.62 26.21 -16.90
N GLN A 102 -23.11 27.40 -16.59
CA GLN A 102 -22.78 28.44 -17.55
C GLN A 102 -21.38 28.94 -17.26
N LEU A 103 -20.56 28.94 -18.31
CA LEU A 103 -19.21 29.47 -18.29
C LEU A 103 -19.26 30.99 -18.43
N LEU A 104 -18.76 31.74 -17.44
CA LEU A 104 -18.82 33.21 -17.40
C LEU A 104 -17.56 33.85 -17.97
N SER A 105 -16.39 33.33 -17.61
CA SER A 105 -15.11 33.90 -18.07
C SER A 105 -14.03 32.83 -18.10
N LEU A 106 -13.49 32.59 -19.29
CA LEU A 106 -12.27 31.81 -19.45
C LEU A 106 -11.07 32.68 -19.02
N PRO A 107 -10.03 32.10 -18.44
CA PRO A 107 -8.79 32.82 -18.15
C PRO A 107 -8.22 33.38 -19.46
N GLN A 108 -8.04 34.70 -19.51
CA GLN A 108 -7.31 35.34 -20.60
C GLN A 108 -5.88 34.83 -20.51
N SER A 109 -5.39 34.19 -21.56
CA SER A 109 -4.02 33.71 -21.70
C SER A 109 -3.04 34.89 -21.72
N SER A 110 -2.83 35.54 -20.58
CA SER A 110 -1.75 36.50 -20.39
C SER A 110 -0.46 35.71 -20.21
N SER A 111 0.34 35.75 -21.26
CA SER A 111 1.70 35.26 -21.37
C SER A 111 2.60 35.85 -20.28
N GLU A 112 2.63 35.26 -19.10
CA GLU A 112 3.77 35.36 -18.20
C GLU A 112 3.76 34.14 -17.27
N PRO A 113 4.79 33.27 -17.31
CA PRO A 113 4.91 32.16 -16.37
C PRO A 113 5.37 32.72 -15.03
N ALA A 114 4.49 33.47 -14.35
CA ALA A 114 4.59 33.58 -12.91
C ALA A 114 4.59 32.14 -12.38
N PRO A 115 5.49 31.73 -11.48
CA PRO A 115 5.51 30.38 -10.93
C PRO A 115 4.30 30.24 -10.00
N HIS A 116 3.11 30.17 -10.59
CA HIS A 116 1.90 29.65 -9.97
C HIS A 116 2.34 28.35 -9.33
N SER A 117 2.20 28.27 -8.01
CA SER A 117 2.59 27.14 -7.19
C SER A 117 1.89 25.92 -7.74
N ALA A 118 2.50 25.29 -8.75
CA ALA A 118 2.00 24.11 -9.38
C ALA A 118 1.93 23.12 -8.25
N PHE A 119 0.70 22.83 -7.80
CA PHE A 119 0.43 21.82 -6.79
C PHE A 119 1.35 20.65 -7.13
N ASN A 120 2.21 20.26 -6.18
CA ASN A 120 3.23 19.24 -6.42
C ASN A 120 2.56 18.09 -7.19
N ALA A 121 2.88 17.98 -8.48
CA ALA A 121 2.18 17.06 -9.35
C ALA A 121 2.42 15.68 -8.74
N ILE A 122 1.35 15.06 -8.24
CA ILE A 122 1.45 13.75 -7.63
C ILE A 122 1.83 12.80 -8.76
N ASP A 123 3.01 12.21 -8.66
CA ASP A 123 3.43 11.17 -9.58
C ASP A 123 2.50 9.95 -9.41
N THR A 124 1.52 9.86 -10.31
CA THR A 124 0.50 8.82 -10.32
C THR A 124 1.12 7.43 -10.51
N ASN A 125 2.23 7.33 -11.26
CA ASN A 125 2.96 6.08 -11.43
C ASN A 125 3.62 5.65 -10.12
N ALA A 126 4.22 6.58 -9.38
CA ALA A 126 4.79 6.29 -8.06
C ALA A 126 3.72 5.85 -7.06
N VAL A 127 2.54 6.47 -7.08
CA VAL A 127 1.39 6.06 -6.23
C VAL A 127 0.90 4.66 -6.61
N GLN A 128 0.74 4.38 -7.90
CA GLN A 128 0.31 3.06 -8.38
C GLN A 128 1.33 1.96 -8.05
N ALA A 129 2.62 2.23 -8.20
CA ALA A 129 3.68 1.30 -7.82
C ALA A 129 3.69 1.02 -6.29
N ARG A 130 3.48 2.05 -5.46
CA ARG A 130 3.32 1.89 -4.02
C ARG A 130 2.08 1.06 -3.69
N LEU A 131 0.96 1.31 -4.34
CA LEU A 131 -0.27 0.52 -4.15
C LEU A 131 -0.05 -0.95 -4.51
N ALA A 132 0.51 -1.24 -5.68
CA ALA A 132 0.80 -2.61 -6.11
C ALA A 132 1.73 -3.35 -5.15
N LYS A 133 2.77 -2.66 -4.63
CA LYS A 133 3.67 -3.21 -3.61
C LYS A 133 2.93 -3.55 -2.31
N ASN A 134 2.05 -2.67 -1.84
CA ASN A 134 1.28 -2.90 -0.62
C ASN A 134 0.29 -4.06 -0.79
N ILE A 135 -0.40 -4.14 -1.93
CA ILE A 135 -1.30 -5.26 -2.24
C ILE A 135 -0.52 -6.57 -2.25
N ALA A 136 0.62 -6.63 -2.95
CA ALA A 136 1.44 -7.83 -2.99
C ALA A 136 1.95 -8.25 -1.60
N ALA A 137 2.35 -7.28 -0.76
CA ALA A 137 2.77 -7.55 0.61
C ALA A 137 1.61 -8.07 1.48
N GLN A 138 0.41 -7.49 1.34
CA GLN A 138 -0.78 -7.95 2.05
C GLN A 138 -1.21 -9.34 1.60
N GLN A 139 -1.21 -9.63 0.30
CA GLN A 139 -1.49 -10.96 -0.23
C GLN A 139 -0.47 -11.99 0.26
N ALA A 140 0.82 -11.63 0.29
CA ALA A 140 1.86 -12.50 0.85
C ALA A 140 1.67 -12.73 2.36
N ALA A 141 1.24 -11.71 3.11
CA ALA A 141 0.92 -11.86 4.54
C ALA A 141 -0.31 -12.76 4.75
N GLN A 142 -1.36 -12.59 3.95
CA GLN A 142 -2.57 -13.41 3.99
C GLN A 142 -2.28 -14.87 3.61
N ALA A 143 -1.43 -15.12 2.62
CA ALA A 143 -1.03 -16.47 2.22
C ALA A 143 -0.23 -17.22 3.29
N ARG A 144 0.32 -16.49 4.29
CA ARG A 144 0.99 -17.09 5.44
C ARG A 144 0.03 -17.48 6.56
N VAL A 145 -1.15 -16.87 6.62
CA VAL A 145 -2.15 -17.19 7.64
C VAL A 145 -2.74 -18.57 7.36
N GLY A 146 -2.65 -19.45 8.34
CA GLY A 146 -3.17 -20.80 8.26
C GLY A 146 -4.70 -20.85 8.18
N PRO A 147 -5.25 -22.03 7.87
CA PRO A 147 -6.69 -22.24 7.83
C PRO A 147 -7.35 -21.85 9.16
N LYS A 148 -8.65 -21.55 9.12
CA LYS A 148 -9.41 -21.19 10.33
C LYS A 148 -9.22 -22.26 11.43
N GLY A 149 -8.94 -21.80 12.64
CA GLY A 149 -8.68 -22.67 13.80
C GLY A 149 -7.24 -23.22 13.89
N THR A 150 -6.28 -22.67 13.14
CA THR A 150 -4.85 -22.96 13.35
C THR A 150 -4.41 -22.40 14.71
N SER A 151 -3.81 -23.25 15.55
CA SER A 151 -3.28 -22.85 16.86
C SER A 151 -2.11 -21.86 16.68
N PRO A 152 -1.86 -20.92 17.61
CA PRO A 152 -0.69 -20.04 17.56
C PRO A 152 0.63 -20.82 17.45
N VAL A 153 0.70 -22.02 18.05
CA VAL A 153 1.87 -22.91 17.94
C VAL A 153 2.06 -23.42 16.50
N ASP A 154 0.96 -23.82 15.86
CA ASP A 154 0.97 -24.36 14.49
C ASP A 154 1.25 -23.27 13.45
N GLN A 155 0.72 -22.06 13.67
CA GLN A 155 1.01 -20.89 12.86
C GLN A 155 2.49 -20.51 12.99
N ALA A 156 3.03 -20.49 14.22
CA ALA A 156 4.44 -20.24 14.44
C ALA A 156 5.32 -21.34 13.82
N LEU A 157 4.85 -22.58 13.75
CA LEU A 157 5.55 -23.68 13.08
C LEU A 157 5.65 -23.41 11.58
N PHE A 158 4.53 -23.03 10.95
CA PHE A 158 4.53 -22.61 9.55
C PHE A 158 5.50 -21.42 9.32
N ASP A 159 5.43 -20.40 10.17
CA ASP A 159 6.29 -19.21 10.05
C ASP A 159 7.77 -19.58 10.20
N SER A 160 8.12 -20.46 11.14
CA SER A 160 9.47 -20.98 11.33
C SER A 160 9.97 -21.73 10.08
N LEU A 161 9.17 -22.66 9.55
CA LEU A 161 9.54 -23.45 8.37
C LEU A 161 9.64 -22.57 7.11
N SER A 162 8.73 -21.60 6.96
CA SER A 162 8.69 -20.68 5.83
C SER A 162 9.92 -19.76 5.72
N ARG A 163 10.72 -19.65 6.80
CA ARG A 163 11.96 -18.86 6.81
C ARG A 163 13.11 -19.56 6.09
N THR A 164 13.18 -20.88 6.16
CA THR A 164 14.28 -21.67 5.59
C THR A 164 13.86 -22.48 4.37
N HIS A 165 12.57 -22.79 4.25
CA HIS A 165 12.01 -23.56 3.15
C HIS A 165 10.81 -22.81 2.56
N PRO A 166 10.60 -22.84 1.23
CA PRO A 166 9.37 -22.31 0.65
C PRO A 166 8.19 -23.13 1.18
N ALA A 167 7.28 -22.48 1.90
CA ALA A 167 6.14 -23.12 2.55
C ALA A 167 4.85 -22.43 2.14
N ARG A 168 3.78 -23.21 1.94
CA ARG A 168 2.44 -22.69 1.67
C ARG A 168 1.36 -23.56 2.31
N TRP A 169 0.20 -22.96 2.55
CA TRP A 169 -1.00 -23.68 2.94
C TRP A 169 -1.74 -24.21 1.71
N SER A 170 -2.18 -25.46 1.77
CA SER A 170 -3.09 -26.07 0.80
C SER A 170 -4.29 -26.65 1.56
N GLY A 171 -5.36 -25.86 1.65
CA GLY A 171 -6.51 -26.17 2.50
C GLY A 171 -6.09 -26.32 3.97
N ASN A 172 -6.17 -27.54 4.50
CA ASN A 172 -5.78 -27.86 5.87
C ASN A 172 -4.36 -28.43 6.01
N VAL A 173 -3.61 -28.55 4.90
CA VAL A 173 -2.30 -29.19 4.87
C VAL A 173 -1.22 -28.14 4.66
N MET A 174 -0.09 -28.31 5.35
CA MET A 174 1.10 -27.49 5.17
C MET A 174 2.00 -28.15 4.12
N ILE A 175 2.32 -27.45 3.03
CA ILE A 175 3.23 -27.96 1.99
C ILE A 175 4.58 -27.25 2.14
N ILE A 176 5.65 -28.03 2.27
CA ILE A 176 7.02 -27.56 2.43
C ILE A 176 7.85 -28.02 1.23
N SER A 177 8.49 -27.07 0.56
CA SER A 177 9.33 -27.27 -0.63
C SER A 177 8.66 -28.01 -1.78
N ASP A 178 7.33 -28.11 -1.80
CA ASP A 178 6.57 -28.94 -2.76
C ASP A 178 6.97 -30.41 -2.77
N THR A 179 7.68 -30.84 -1.73
CA THR A 179 8.19 -32.21 -1.57
C THR A 179 7.55 -32.88 -0.36
N PHE A 180 7.26 -32.10 0.69
CA PHE A 180 6.70 -32.60 1.94
C PHE A 180 5.34 -31.99 2.21
N LEU A 181 4.47 -32.78 2.82
CA LEU A 181 3.19 -32.35 3.34
C LEU A 181 3.09 -32.68 4.83
N ILE A 182 2.44 -31.82 5.60
CA ILE A 182 2.21 -31.98 7.04
C ILE A 182 0.72 -31.81 7.32
N GLU A 183 0.09 -32.88 7.81
CA GLU A 183 -1.34 -32.92 8.14
C GLU A 183 -1.59 -32.61 9.63
N LYS A 184 -2.81 -32.19 9.96
CA LYS A 184 -3.24 -32.03 11.36
C LYS A 184 -3.28 -33.40 12.08
N PRO A 185 -2.88 -33.48 13.36
CA PRO A 185 -2.13 -32.50 14.14
C PRO A 185 -0.70 -32.31 13.59
N TYR A 186 -0.27 -31.06 13.36
CA TYR A 186 0.97 -30.72 12.65
C TYR A 186 2.24 -31.10 13.43
N GLY A 187 2.58 -32.38 13.43
CA GLY A 187 3.71 -32.95 14.15
C GLY A 187 4.54 -33.87 13.26
N GLN A 188 5.67 -34.32 13.79
CA GLN A 188 6.62 -35.18 13.09
C GLN A 188 6.00 -36.49 12.55
N SER A 189 5.03 -37.08 13.26
CA SER A 189 4.35 -38.31 12.81
C SER A 189 3.55 -38.11 11.52
N ASN A 190 3.09 -36.90 11.26
CA ASN A 190 2.16 -36.58 10.16
C ASN A 190 2.87 -35.95 8.96
N VAL A 191 4.20 -36.03 8.93
CA VAL A 191 5.01 -35.62 7.78
C VAL A 191 5.02 -36.75 6.75
N ARG A 192 4.62 -36.42 5.52
CA ARG A 192 4.63 -37.34 4.37
C ARG A 192 5.37 -36.70 3.19
N HIS A 193 5.87 -37.54 2.30
CA HIS A 193 6.51 -37.13 1.06
C HIS A 193 5.50 -37.23 -0.07
N ILE A 194 5.49 -36.26 -0.98
CA ILE A 194 4.53 -36.20 -2.09
C ILE A 194 4.90 -37.25 -3.15
N ASP A 195 6.14 -37.22 -3.67
CA ASP A 195 6.60 -38.16 -4.71
C ASP A 195 7.14 -39.49 -4.17
N GLY A 196 6.90 -39.77 -2.88
CA GLY A 196 7.32 -40.95 -2.13
C GLY A 196 8.62 -41.64 -2.57
N GLN A 197 9.81 -41.22 -2.11
CA GLN A 197 10.99 -42.10 -2.20
C GLN A 197 12.23 -41.79 -1.34
N SER A 198 12.37 -40.63 -0.69
CA SER A 198 13.55 -40.40 0.17
C SER A 198 13.24 -40.56 1.66
N VAL A 199 13.47 -41.78 2.19
CA VAL A 199 13.29 -42.08 3.63
C VAL A 199 14.19 -41.20 4.50
N GLY A 200 15.43 -40.97 4.06
CA GLY A 200 16.39 -40.14 4.79
C GLY A 200 15.97 -38.68 4.87
N ASP A 201 15.43 -38.12 3.80
CA ASP A 201 14.96 -36.72 3.80
C ASP A 201 13.68 -36.56 4.62
N LEU A 202 12.81 -37.58 4.60
CA LEU A 202 11.64 -37.63 5.49
C LEU A 202 12.03 -37.62 6.95
N GLU A 203 12.97 -38.47 7.37
CA GLU A 203 13.41 -38.53 8.77
C GLU A 203 14.07 -37.21 9.21
N ARG A 204 14.86 -36.59 8.33
CA ARG A 204 15.41 -35.24 8.56
C ARG A 204 14.30 -34.21 8.74
N MET A 205 13.30 -34.20 7.87
CA MET A 205 12.18 -33.26 7.97
C MET A 205 11.37 -33.46 9.26
N ARG A 206 11.10 -34.72 9.65
CA ARG A 206 10.46 -35.06 10.93
C ARG A 206 11.22 -34.48 12.12
N LYS A 207 12.54 -34.63 12.13
CA LYS A 207 13.42 -34.08 13.17
C LYS A 207 13.40 -32.54 13.18
N VAL A 208 13.39 -31.89 12.02
CA VAL A 208 13.28 -30.42 11.91
C VAL A 208 11.94 -29.93 12.46
N VAL A 209 10.83 -30.58 12.11
CA VAL A 209 9.49 -30.24 12.60
C VAL A 209 9.40 -30.38 14.12
N ASP A 210 9.92 -31.48 14.68
CA ASP A 210 9.94 -31.70 16.13
C ASP A 210 10.77 -30.63 16.87
N MET A 211 11.98 -30.37 16.36
CA MET A 211 12.87 -29.35 16.92
C MET A 211 12.24 -27.94 16.87
N GLU A 212 11.65 -27.54 15.75
CA GLU A 212 10.99 -26.23 15.64
C GLU A 212 9.76 -26.14 16.55
N ARG A 213 8.95 -27.19 16.66
CA ARG A 213 7.78 -27.23 17.54
C ARG A 213 8.16 -27.11 19.02
N ASN A 214 9.22 -27.81 19.45
CA ASN A 214 9.72 -27.72 20.82
C ASN A 214 10.25 -26.31 21.12
N LYS A 215 11.02 -25.73 20.19
CA LYS A 215 11.55 -24.36 20.28
C LYS A 215 10.44 -23.31 20.33
N ILE A 216 9.37 -23.47 19.55
CA ILE A 216 8.20 -22.58 19.58
C ILE A 216 7.47 -22.70 20.92
N THR A 217 7.24 -23.92 21.40
CA THR A 217 6.55 -24.16 22.68
C THR A 217 7.30 -23.50 23.83
N LEU A 218 8.63 -23.65 23.88
CA LEU A 218 9.48 -22.99 24.88
C LEU A 218 9.46 -21.46 24.75
N ARG A 219 9.46 -20.92 23.52
CA ARG A 219 9.37 -19.48 23.27
C ARG A 219 8.02 -18.91 23.66
N LEU A 220 6.93 -19.62 23.38
CA LEU A 220 5.58 -19.18 23.70
C LEU A 220 5.34 -19.24 25.21
N ALA A 221 5.85 -20.28 25.88
CA ALA A 221 5.87 -20.37 27.34
C ALA A 221 6.68 -19.23 27.97
N LYS A 222 7.86 -18.91 27.44
CA LYS A 222 8.69 -17.80 27.93
C LYS A 222 8.07 -16.43 27.65
N GLY A 223 7.52 -16.21 26.45
CA GLY A 223 6.85 -14.97 26.08
C GLY A 223 5.60 -14.70 26.91
N SER A 224 4.89 -15.76 27.32
CA SER A 224 3.77 -15.61 28.26
C SER A 224 4.20 -15.23 29.67
N LEU A 225 5.44 -15.54 30.07
CA LEU A 225 6.00 -15.11 31.36
C LEU A 225 6.51 -13.66 31.31
N ASP A 226 7.09 -13.26 30.18
CA ASP A 226 7.63 -11.90 29.97
C ASP A 226 6.54 -10.86 29.66
N GLY A 227 5.42 -11.30 29.07
CA GLY A 227 4.30 -10.43 28.69
C GLY A 227 3.55 -9.76 29.84
N LYS A 228 3.89 -10.05 31.10
CA LYS A 228 3.33 -9.34 32.27
C LYS A 228 4.22 -8.21 32.81
N ILE A 229 5.43 -8.01 32.28
CA ILE A 229 6.30 -6.90 32.67
C ILE A 229 6.89 -6.25 31.41
N GLY A 230 6.14 -5.37 30.76
CA GLY A 230 6.69 -4.60 29.64
C GLY A 230 5.67 -4.09 28.63
N SER A 231 4.47 -3.71 29.07
CA SER A 231 3.62 -2.82 28.28
C SER A 231 3.99 -1.37 28.58
N ASP A 232 5.14 -0.90 28.07
CA ASP A 232 5.36 0.53 27.88
C ASP A 232 6.00 0.81 26.51
N SER A 233 5.12 1.29 25.64
CA SER A 233 5.36 2.26 24.57
C SER A 233 6.78 2.83 24.44
N SER A 234 7.51 2.42 23.41
CA SER A 234 8.66 3.19 22.91
C SER A 234 8.73 3.15 21.38
N LEU A 235 7.86 3.96 20.77
CA LEU A 235 8.02 4.46 19.40
C LEU A 235 9.15 5.52 19.41
N GLY A 236 10.40 5.05 19.44
CA GLY A 236 11.61 5.87 19.48
C GLY A 236 12.18 6.18 18.10
N LYS A 237 11.54 7.12 17.42
CA LYS A 237 12.07 8.20 16.55
C LYS A 237 13.47 8.03 15.90
N ALA A 238 13.44 8.08 14.57
CA ALA A 238 14.55 8.24 13.64
C ALA A 238 15.62 9.25 14.07
N ALA A 239 16.88 8.80 14.16
CA ALA A 239 18.05 9.64 14.31
C ALA A 239 18.42 10.27 12.96
N ALA A 240 18.07 11.54 12.80
CA ALA A 240 18.60 12.41 11.74
C ALA A 240 20.04 12.81 12.09
N ASN A 241 21.01 12.20 11.43
CA ASN A 241 22.42 12.56 11.56
C ASN A 241 22.70 13.83 10.74
N THR A 242 22.57 15.01 11.37
CA THR A 242 22.97 16.29 10.76
C THR A 242 24.41 16.59 11.14
N GLY A 243 25.27 16.68 10.11
CA GLY A 243 26.70 16.91 10.23
C GLY A 243 27.04 18.27 10.84
N MET A 244 27.84 18.22 11.90
CA MET A 244 28.48 19.39 12.49
C MET A 244 29.78 19.70 11.73
N LYS A 245 29.75 20.80 10.99
CA LYS A 245 30.87 21.44 10.31
C LYS A 245 31.76 22.11 11.36
N LYS A 246 32.91 21.51 11.69
CA LYS A 246 33.95 22.14 12.52
C LYS A 246 34.70 23.17 11.69
N GLY A 247 34.49 24.45 12.00
CA GLY A 247 35.40 25.55 11.71
C GLY A 247 36.10 25.96 12.99
N GLY A 248 37.40 26.25 12.87
CA GLY A 248 38.32 26.59 13.96
C GLY A 248 39.73 26.31 13.49
#